data_AF-A0A2N6G553-F1
#
_entry.id   AF-A0A2N6G553-F1
#
_cell.length_a   1.000
_cell.length_b   1.000
_cell.length_c   1.000
_cell.angle_alpha   90.00
_cell.angle_beta   90.00
_cell.angle_gamma   90.00
#
_symmetry.space_group_name_H-M   'P 1'
#
loop_
_entity.id
_entity.type
_entity.pdbx_description
1 polymer ?
#
loop_
_entity_poly.entity_id
_entity_poly.type
_entity_poly.pdbx_seq_one_letter_code
_entity_poly.pdbx_strand_id
1 'polypeptide(L)'
;MIRLKIFALLCSLFWAFTLYASEDVSQNNHNHIYKSLDYLNLSAAQYEDIKEVLIKYRKKYSKYYHKKEKEEKKLQQLFQKEYFDKDEYEEIVEEIHEETIELEAKKFKKIHEILNAKQRKQFSYYLQEWRVE
;
A
#
# COMPACT_ATOMS: atom_id res chain seq x y z
N MET A 1 29.03 -29.66 35.47
CA MET A 1 27.57 -29.51 35.24
C MET A 1 27.08 -28.06 35.15
N ILE A 2 27.62 -27.11 35.93
CA ILE A 2 27.16 -25.69 35.90
C ILE A 2 27.36 -25.02 34.52
N ARG A 3 28.50 -25.29 33.85
CA ARG A 3 28.80 -24.72 32.51
C ARG A 3 27.83 -25.18 31.41
N LEU A 4 27.34 -26.42 31.47
CA LEU A 4 26.35 -26.96 30.53
C LEU A 4 24.96 -26.33 30.74
N LYS A 5 24.60 -26.03 31.99
CA LYS A 5 23.35 -25.34 32.32
C LYS A 5 23.36 -23.87 31.85
N ILE A 6 24.51 -23.20 31.95
CA ILE A 6 24.68 -21.83 31.44
C ILE A 6 24.60 -21.79 29.90
N PHE A 7 25.21 -22.76 29.22
CA PHE A 7 25.08 -22.88 27.76
C PHE A 7 23.65 -23.16 27.31
N ALA A 8 22.92 -24.02 28.01
CA ALA A 8 21.51 -24.30 27.73
C ALA A 8 20.63 -23.04 27.91
N LEU A 9 20.89 -22.25 28.97
CA LEU A 9 20.19 -20.99 29.21
C LEU A 9 20.49 -19.93 28.12
N LEU A 10 21.75 -19.81 27.69
CA LEU A 10 22.14 -18.90 26.61
C LEU A 10 21.51 -19.29 25.26
N CYS A 11 21.42 -20.58 24.93
CA CYS A 11 20.73 -21.05 23.73
C CYS A 11 19.22 -20.75 23.78
N SER A 12 18.58 -20.87 24.94
CA SER A 12 17.15 -20.52 25.08
C SER A 12 16.87 -19.03 24.93
N LEU A 13 17.78 -18.16 25.40
CA LEU A 13 17.69 -16.71 25.21
C LEU A 13 17.93 -16.31 23.74
N PHE A 14 18.81 -17.01 23.03
CA PHE A 14 19.08 -16.75 21.62
C PHE A 14 17.87 -17.12 20.74
N TRP A 15 17.15 -18.19 21.07
CA TRP A 15 15.91 -18.58 20.38
C TRP A 15 14.76 -17.59 20.63
N ALA A 16 14.68 -17.00 21.84
CA ALA A 16 13.71 -15.96 22.13
C ALA A 16 13.98 -14.67 21.33
N PHE A 17 15.26 -14.32 21.11
CA PHE A 17 15.63 -13.18 20.26
C PHE A 17 15.31 -13.40 18.77
N THR A 18 15.45 -14.63 18.26
CA THR A 18 15.11 -14.94 16.85
C THR A 18 13.60 -14.92 16.57
N LEU A 19 12.75 -15.10 17.59
CA LEU A 19 11.29 -14.96 17.46
C LEU A 19 10.80 -13.50 17.54
N TYR A 20 11.60 -12.59 18.11
CA TYR A 20 11.28 -11.16 18.18
C TYR A 20 11.92 -10.35 17.03
N ALA A 21 12.88 -10.93 16.30
CA ALA A 21 13.50 -10.35 15.11
C ALA A 21 12.88 -10.84 13.78
N SER A 22 11.71 -11.49 13.82
CA SER A 22 10.96 -11.92 12.64
C SER A 22 9.69 -11.09 12.40
N GLU A 23 9.68 -9.83 12.82
CA GLU A 23 8.53 -8.94 12.62
C GLU A 23 8.99 -7.57 12.09
N ASP A 24 9.84 -7.59 11.06
CA ASP A 24 9.76 -6.57 10.02
C ASP A 24 10.16 -7.16 8.67
N VAL A 25 9.50 -6.70 7.61
CA VAL A 25 9.68 -7.10 6.20
C VAL A 25 8.98 -8.41 5.77
N SER A 26 7.66 -8.51 5.98
CA SER A 26 6.71 -8.94 4.92
C SER A 26 5.24 -8.91 5.35
N GLN A 27 4.80 -7.86 6.06
CA GLN A 27 3.36 -7.52 6.11
C GLN A 27 2.91 -6.91 4.76
N ASN A 28 2.96 -7.72 3.70
CA ASN A 28 2.25 -7.49 2.45
C ASN A 28 1.46 -8.75 2.07
N ASN A 29 0.86 -9.38 3.08
CA ASN A 29 0.08 -10.60 2.94
C ASN A 29 -1.36 -10.41 3.45
N HIS A 30 -1.95 -9.23 3.21
CA HIS A 30 -3.37 -9.00 3.41
C HIS A 30 -4.14 -9.22 2.09
N ASN A 31 -4.67 -10.44 1.93
CA ASN A 31 -5.92 -10.74 1.24
C ASN A 31 -6.22 -9.97 -0.08
N HIS A 32 -5.36 -10.10 -1.10
CA HIS A 32 -5.64 -9.56 -2.45
C HIS A 32 -6.65 -10.39 -3.29
N ILE A 33 -7.37 -11.34 -2.68
CA ILE A 33 -8.27 -12.26 -3.39
C ILE A 33 -9.42 -11.50 -4.09
N TYR A 34 -9.78 -10.29 -3.63
CA TYR A 34 -10.90 -9.53 -4.20
C TYR A 34 -10.55 -8.59 -5.38
N LYS A 35 -9.27 -8.45 -5.78
CA LYS A 35 -8.91 -7.69 -7.00
C LYS A 35 -8.95 -8.55 -8.28
N SER A 36 -9.69 -9.65 -8.27
CA SER A 36 -9.94 -10.44 -9.48
C SER A 36 -10.85 -9.65 -10.44
N LEU A 37 -10.53 -9.68 -11.74
CA LEU A 37 -11.36 -9.11 -12.81
C LEU A 37 -12.27 -10.16 -13.46
N ASP A 38 -12.28 -11.40 -12.95
CA ASP A 38 -12.93 -12.54 -13.59
C ASP A 38 -14.44 -12.33 -13.76
N TYR A 39 -15.07 -11.59 -12.84
CA TYR A 39 -16.50 -11.26 -12.88
C TYR A 39 -16.90 -10.31 -14.03
N LEU A 40 -15.93 -9.64 -14.66
CA LEU A 40 -16.17 -8.72 -15.78
C LEU A 40 -16.25 -9.42 -17.13
N ASN A 41 -15.88 -10.71 -17.21
CA ASN A 41 -15.81 -11.48 -18.45
C ASN A 41 -15.09 -10.68 -19.57
N LEU A 42 -13.86 -10.27 -19.28
CA LEU A 42 -13.04 -9.47 -20.19
C LEU A 42 -12.67 -10.26 -21.44
N SER A 43 -12.57 -9.58 -22.58
CA SER A 43 -11.88 -10.18 -23.72
C SER A 43 -10.38 -10.33 -23.42
N ALA A 44 -9.69 -11.21 -24.15
CA ALA A 44 -8.24 -11.38 -23.98
C ALA A 44 -7.46 -10.05 -24.17
N ALA A 45 -7.90 -9.22 -25.12
CA ALA A 45 -7.31 -7.90 -25.35
C ALA A 45 -7.55 -6.96 -24.16
N GLN A 46 -8.80 -6.85 -23.68
CA GLN A 46 -9.12 -6.01 -22.51
C GLN A 46 -8.35 -6.45 -21.26
N TYR A 47 -8.17 -7.76 -21.09
CA TYR A 47 -7.43 -8.31 -19.95
C TYR A 47 -5.97 -7.87 -19.98
N GLU A 48 -5.27 -8.03 -21.11
CA GLU A 48 -3.87 -7.60 -21.23
C GLU A 48 -3.73 -6.08 -21.08
N ASP A 49 -4.64 -5.29 -21.69
CA ASP A 49 -4.63 -3.83 -21.55
C ASP A 49 -4.78 -3.39 -20.08
N ILE A 50 -5.74 -3.98 -19.35
CA ILE A 50 -5.93 -3.65 -17.92
C ILE A 50 -4.72 -4.10 -17.11
N LYS A 51 -4.16 -5.28 -17.38
CA LYS A 51 -2.96 -5.78 -16.69
C LYS A 51 -1.78 -4.83 -16.86
N GLU A 52 -1.56 -4.29 -18.06
CA GLU A 52 -0.52 -3.27 -18.29
C GLU A 52 -0.77 -1.99 -17.48
N VAL A 53 -2.03 -1.53 -17.42
CA VAL A 53 -2.42 -0.40 -16.56
C VAL A 53 -2.08 -0.71 -15.10
N LEU A 54 -2.45 -1.88 -14.58
CA LEU A 54 -2.18 -2.26 -13.19
C LEU A 54 -0.68 -2.32 -12.88
N ILE A 55 0.13 -2.90 -13.76
CA ILE A 55 1.59 -2.95 -13.60
C ILE A 55 2.19 -1.54 -13.57
N LYS A 56 1.75 -0.66 -14.49
CA LYS A 56 2.21 0.72 -14.55
C LYS A 56 1.87 1.49 -13.27
N TYR A 57 0.65 1.36 -12.78
CA TYR A 57 0.23 2.07 -11.57
C TYR A 57 0.82 1.49 -10.30
N ARG A 58 1.08 0.17 -10.22
CA ARG A 58 1.86 -0.42 -9.13
C ARG A 58 3.22 0.26 -8.97
N LYS A 59 3.93 0.48 -10.07
CA LYS A 59 5.22 1.21 -10.05
C LYS A 59 5.07 2.67 -9.61
N LYS A 60 3.99 3.34 -10.02
CA LYS A 60 3.71 4.73 -9.62
C LYS A 60 3.39 4.83 -8.12
N TYR A 61 2.50 3.98 -7.61
CA TYR A 61 2.18 3.93 -6.18
C TYR A 61 3.41 3.61 -5.34
N SER A 62 4.29 2.71 -5.78
CA SER A 62 5.57 2.46 -5.09
C SER A 62 6.42 3.72 -4.95
N LYS A 63 6.49 4.57 -5.98
CA LYS A 63 7.19 5.87 -5.89
C LYS A 63 6.49 6.84 -4.94
N TYR A 64 5.16 6.92 -5.04
CA TYR A 64 4.33 7.74 -4.16
C TYR A 64 4.52 7.36 -2.69
N TYR A 65 4.51 6.06 -2.33
CA TYR A 65 4.71 5.64 -0.94
C TYR A 65 6.06 6.07 -0.38
N HIS A 66 7.11 6.07 -1.20
CA HIS A 66 8.42 6.58 -0.81
C HIS A 66 8.44 8.11 -0.59
N LYS A 67 7.58 8.85 -1.28
CA LYS A 67 7.40 10.28 -1.04
C LYS A 67 6.55 10.50 0.21
N LYS A 68 5.41 9.80 0.35
CA LYS A 68 4.54 9.82 1.53
C LYS A 68 5.33 9.58 2.82
N GLU A 69 6.24 8.61 2.85
CA GLU A 69 7.07 8.35 4.02
C GLU A 69 7.94 9.57 4.43
N LYS A 70 8.40 10.37 3.47
CA LYS A 70 9.15 11.60 3.75
C LYS A 70 8.25 12.69 4.30
N GLU A 71 7.06 12.85 3.73
CA GLU A 71 6.06 13.80 4.21
C GLU A 71 5.57 13.43 5.63
N GLU A 72 5.35 12.14 5.91
CA GLU A 72 5.02 11.66 7.26
C GLU A 72 6.13 11.94 8.28
N LYS A 73 7.41 11.87 7.87
CA LYS A 73 8.52 12.29 8.73
C LYS A 73 8.49 13.79 9.03
N LYS A 74 8.06 14.64 8.08
CA LYS A 74 7.85 16.08 8.35
C LYS A 74 6.73 16.29 9.36
N LEU A 75 5.62 15.55 9.25
CA LEU A 75 4.55 15.59 10.26
C LEU A 75 5.07 15.19 11.65
N GLN A 76 5.86 14.11 11.75
CA GLN A 76 6.47 13.71 13.03
C GLN A 76 7.34 14.83 13.62
N GLN A 77 8.11 15.53 12.79
CA GLN A 77 8.93 16.66 13.22
C GLN A 77 8.07 17.85 13.66
N LEU A 78 6.97 18.15 12.95
CA LEU A 78 6.01 19.19 13.31
C LEU A 78 5.44 18.96 14.72
N PHE A 79 5.06 17.73 15.05
CA PHE A 79 4.55 17.38 16.38
C PHE A 79 5.60 17.41 17.50
N GLN A 80 6.89 17.48 17.18
CA GLN A 80 7.97 17.64 18.15
C GLN A 80 8.29 19.11 18.45
N LYS A 81 7.71 20.06 17.70
CA LYS A 81 7.89 21.49 17.93
C LYS A 81 7.15 21.93 19.20
N GLU A 82 7.59 23.05 19.80
CA GLU A 82 6.96 23.64 21.00
C GLU A 82 5.52 24.11 20.71
N TYR A 83 5.24 24.54 19.48
CA TYR A 83 3.94 25.01 19.03
C TYR A 83 3.52 24.26 17.76
N PHE A 84 2.22 23.99 17.65
CA PHE A 84 1.65 23.35 16.47
C PHE A 84 1.40 24.39 15.37
N ASP A 85 2.10 24.24 14.25
CA ASP A 85 1.84 25.02 13.04
C ASP A 85 0.75 24.34 12.22
N LYS A 86 -0.44 24.95 12.20
CA LYS A 86 -1.61 24.42 11.49
C LYS A 86 -1.43 24.46 9.98
N ASP A 87 -0.79 25.51 9.46
CA ASP A 87 -0.69 25.72 8.01
C ASP A 87 0.32 24.72 7.43
N GLU A 88 1.45 24.49 8.12
CA GLU A 88 2.42 23.44 7.75
C GLU A 88 1.78 22.04 7.82
N TYR A 89 0.94 21.77 8.81
CA TYR A 89 0.20 20.50 8.87
C TYR A 89 -0.70 20.31 7.64
N GLU A 90 -1.51 21.33 7.31
CA GLU A 90 -2.45 21.28 6.19
C GLU A 90 -1.70 21.08 4.87
N GLU A 91 -0.61 21.82 4.62
CA GLU A 91 0.21 21.68 3.41
C GLU A 91 0.74 20.26 3.22
N ILE A 92 1.32 19.66 4.28
CA ILE A 92 1.89 18.31 4.20
C ILE A 92 0.79 17.26 3.94
N VAL A 93 -0.35 17.37 4.63
CA VAL A 93 -1.46 16.41 4.49
C VAL A 93 -2.13 16.55 3.12
N GLU A 94 -2.30 17.78 2.61
CA GLU A 94 -2.80 18.03 1.27
C GLU A 94 -1.88 17.42 0.22
N GLU A 95 -0.56 17.62 0.31
CA GLU A 95 0.40 17.03 -0.63
C GLU A 95 0.29 15.50 -0.69
N ILE A 96 0.15 14.83 0.46
CA ILE A 96 -0.03 13.37 0.54
C ILE A 96 -1.34 12.93 -0.14
N HIS A 97 -2.44 13.65 0.10
CA HIS A 97 -3.76 13.25 -0.38
C HIS A 97 -3.98 13.58 -1.86
N GLU A 98 -3.57 14.75 -2.32
CA GLU A 98 -3.73 15.18 -3.71
C GLU A 98 -3.06 14.20 -4.68
N GLU A 99 -1.82 13.80 -4.40
CA GLU A 99 -1.10 12.86 -5.27
C GLU A 99 -1.78 11.49 -5.33
N THR A 100 -2.35 11.02 -4.20
CA THR A 100 -3.09 9.76 -4.14
C THR A 100 -4.34 9.81 -5.02
N ILE A 101 -5.11 10.89 -4.88
CA ILE A 101 -6.34 11.14 -5.65
C ILE A 101 -6.00 11.22 -7.13
N GLU A 102 -4.93 11.92 -7.50
CA GLU A 102 -4.51 12.06 -8.89
C GLU A 102 -4.11 10.71 -9.51
N LEU A 103 -3.35 9.89 -8.79
CA LEU A 103 -2.98 8.54 -9.22
C LEU A 103 -4.21 7.64 -9.39
N GLU A 104 -5.12 7.66 -8.42
CA GLU A 104 -6.36 6.89 -8.45
C GLU A 104 -7.25 7.28 -9.62
N ALA A 105 -7.50 8.58 -9.80
CA ALA A 105 -8.31 9.12 -10.89
C ALA A 105 -7.73 8.72 -12.26
N LYS A 106 -6.42 8.88 -12.46
CA LYS A 106 -5.77 8.51 -13.72
C LYS A 106 -5.81 7.00 -13.97
N LYS A 107 -5.71 6.16 -12.93
CA LYS A 107 -5.84 4.69 -13.03
C LYS A 107 -7.24 4.31 -13.46
N PHE A 108 -8.26 4.83 -12.77
CA PHE A 108 -9.65 4.51 -13.07
C PHE A 108 -10.12 5.03 -14.41
N LYS A 109 -9.65 6.21 -14.83
CA LYS A 109 -9.90 6.71 -16.20
C LYS A 109 -9.46 5.69 -17.26
N LYS A 110 -8.25 5.15 -17.13
CA LYS A 110 -7.71 4.15 -18.07
C LYS A 110 -8.50 2.84 -18.05
N ILE A 111 -8.85 2.34 -16.86
CA ILE A 111 -9.68 1.13 -16.74
C ILE A 111 -11.05 1.38 -17.39
N HIS A 112 -11.69 2.51 -17.09
CA HIS A 112 -12.97 2.90 -17.65
C HIS A 112 -12.94 2.96 -19.18
N GLU A 113 -11.88 3.52 -19.78
CA GLU A 113 -11.68 3.56 -21.23
C GLU A 113 -11.66 2.16 -21.89
N ILE A 114 -11.10 1.15 -21.21
CA ILE A 114 -11.01 -0.24 -21.71
C ILE A 114 -12.33 -0.99 -21.56
N LEU A 115 -13.05 -0.77 -20.45
CA LEU A 115 -14.30 -1.47 -20.16
C LEU A 115 -15.45 -0.94 -21.01
N ASN A 116 -16.38 -1.82 -21.40
CA ASN A 116 -17.65 -1.42 -22.01
C ASN A 116 -18.70 -1.00 -20.96
N ALA A 117 -19.85 -0.48 -21.39
CA ALA A 117 -20.90 0.01 -20.48
C ALA A 117 -21.40 -1.03 -19.46
N LYS A 118 -21.59 -2.29 -19.89
CA LYS A 118 -22.04 -3.37 -18.99
C LYS A 118 -20.96 -3.69 -17.94
N GLN A 119 -19.71 -3.80 -18.38
CA GLN A 119 -18.57 -4.06 -17.49
C GLN A 119 -18.34 -2.91 -16.51
N ARG A 120 -18.46 -1.64 -16.94
CA ARG A 120 -18.38 -0.47 -16.06
C ARG A 120 -19.42 -0.51 -14.94
N LYS A 121 -20.66 -0.90 -15.27
CA LYS A 121 -21.72 -1.09 -14.27
C LYS A 121 -21.33 -2.18 -13.27
N GLN A 122 -20.85 -3.33 -13.73
CA GLN A 122 -20.41 -4.40 -12.85
C GLN A 122 -19.23 -3.97 -11.97
N PHE A 123 -18.23 -3.32 -12.55
CA PHE A 123 -17.05 -2.81 -11.84
C PHE A 123 -17.41 -1.82 -10.73
N SER A 124 -18.42 -0.97 -10.96
CA SER A 124 -18.83 0.06 -10.00
C SER A 124 -19.28 -0.48 -8.64
N TYR A 125 -19.82 -1.72 -8.58
CA TYR A 125 -20.23 -2.35 -7.33
C TYR A 125 -19.06 -2.67 -6.40
N TYR A 126 -17.85 -2.75 -6.96
CA TYR A 126 -16.63 -3.12 -6.25
C TYR A 126 -15.64 -1.97 -6.16
N LEU A 127 -16.04 -0.76 -6.55
CA LEU A 127 -15.11 0.37 -6.71
C LEU A 127 -14.29 0.65 -5.45
N GLN A 128 -14.89 0.53 -4.25
CA GLN A 128 -14.22 0.77 -2.97
C GLN A 128 -12.98 -0.12 -2.77
N GLU A 129 -13.04 -1.40 -3.15
CA GLU A 129 -11.93 -2.35 -2.96
C GLU A 129 -10.75 -2.08 -3.92
N TRP A 130 -11.00 -1.29 -4.97
CA TRP A 130 -10.00 -0.87 -5.93
C TRP A 130 -9.35 0.47 -5.60
N ARG A 131 -9.87 1.18 -4.61
CA ARG A 131 -9.28 2.41 -4.09
C ARG A 131 -8.03 2.08 -3.29
N VAL A 132 -7.14 3.07 -3.17
CA VAL A 132 -5.95 2.93 -2.33
C VAL A 132 -6.30 3.39 -0.93
N GLU A 133 -6.02 2.53 0.06
CA GLU A 133 -6.07 2.86 1.49
C GLU A 133 -4.87 3.74 1.89
#